data_AF-A0A3B1C0G5-F1
#
_entry.id   AF-A0A3B1C0G5-F1
#
_cell.length_a   1.000
_cell.length_b   1.000
_cell.length_c   1.000
_cell.angle_alpha   90.00
_cell.angle_beta   90.00
_cell.angle_gamma   90.00
#
_symmetry.space_group_name_H-M   'P 1'
#
loop_
_entity.id
_entity.type
_entity.pdbx_description
1 polymer ?
#
loop_
_entity_poly.entity_id
_entity_poly.type
_entity_poly.pdbx_seq_one_letter_code
_entity_poly.pdbx_strand_id
1 'polypeptide(L)' 'MSAKLILLPGRTLELTRLVKTPEHYDGHEAFRHTTGLIAGVEESNPDCTWDDIAEELEAHGFEVLDYILGPEIR' A
#
# COMPACT_ATOMS: atom_id res chain seq x y z
N MET A 1 -8.76 6.70 -18.55
CA MET A 1 -7.78 6.94 -17.46
C MET A 1 -7.51 5.60 -16.79
N SER A 2 -6.25 5.19 -16.68
CA SER A 2 -5.87 3.95 -16.00
C SER A 2 -5.38 4.28 -14.60
N ALA A 3 -6.06 3.81 -13.57
CA ALA A 3 -5.57 3.91 -12.20
C ALA A 3 -4.34 3.00 -12.05
N LYS A 4 -3.29 3.50 -11.38
CA LYS A 4 -2.14 2.68 -10.96
C LYS A 4 -2.44 2.13 -9.58
N LEU A 5 -2.33 0.82 -9.45
CA LEU A 5 -2.54 0.12 -8.19
C LEU A 5 -1.21 -0.48 -7.75
N ILE A 6 -0.94 -0.40 -6.46
CA ILE A 6 0.16 -1.07 -5.79
C ILE A 6 -0.44 -2.18 -4.92
N LEU A 7 0.08 -3.39 -5.12
CA LEU A 7 -0.16 -4.51 -4.23
C LEU A 7 0.95 -4.52 -3.18
N LEU A 8 0.58 -4.39 -1.91
CA LEU A 8 1.49 -4.52 -0.77
C LEU A 8 1.39 -5.96 -0.27
N PRO A 9 2.36 -6.83 -0.59
CA PRO A 9 2.27 -8.23 -0.22
C PRO A 9 2.42 -8.38 1.29
N GLY A 10 1.43 -9.03 1.90
CA GLY A 10 1.53 -9.50 3.28
C GLY A 10 2.26 -10.85 3.34
N ARG A 11 2.57 -11.30 4.57
CA ARG A 11 3.10 -12.67 4.79
C ARG A 11 2.12 -13.76 4.34
N THR A 12 0.83 -13.43 4.29
CA THR A 12 -0.24 -14.27 3.75
C THR A 12 -1.15 -13.43 2.84
N LEU A 13 -1.98 -14.07 2.03
CA LEU A 13 -2.86 -13.38 1.07
C LEU A 13 -3.92 -12.50 1.75
N GLU A 14 -4.31 -12.82 2.99
CA GLU A 14 -5.25 -12.06 3.81
C GLU A 14 -4.63 -10.78 4.39
N LEU A 15 -3.30 -10.75 4.49
CA LEU A 15 -2.53 -9.59 4.94
C LEU A 15 -2.09 -8.70 3.77
N THR A 16 -2.32 -9.13 2.53
CA THR A 16 -2.07 -8.29 1.37
C THR A 16 -2.98 -7.07 1.43
N ARG A 17 -2.49 -5.94 0.92
CA ARG A 17 -3.24 -4.69 0.83
C ARG A 17 -3.17 -4.17 -0.59
N LEU A 18 -4.26 -3.57 -1.03
CA LEU A 18 -4.35 -2.93 -2.34
C LEU A 18 -4.47 -1.43 -2.11
N VAL A 19 -3.59 -0.68 -2.76
CA VAL A 19 -3.53 0.77 -2.62
C VAL A 19 -3.52 1.39 -4.00
N LYS A 20 -4.36 2.39 -4.22
CA LYS A 20 -4.34 3.19 -5.44
C LYS A 20 -3.37 4.35 -5.27
N THR A 21 -2.53 4.52 -6.28
CA THR A 21 -1.53 5.56 -6.33
C THR A 21 -2.14 6.88 -6.82
N PRO A 22 -1.72 8.04 -6.26
CA PRO A 22 -2.00 9.35 -6.83
C PRO A 22 -1.65 9.44 -8.32
N GLU A 23 -2.46 10.15 -9.11
CA GLU A 23 -2.30 10.21 -10.57
C GLU A 23 -0.97 10.83 -11.04
N HIS A 24 -0.35 11.66 -10.19
CA HIS A 24 0.86 12.39 -10.51
C HIS A 24 2.14 11.56 -10.37
N TYR A 25 2.10 10.38 -9.71
CA TYR A 25 3.27 9.51 -9.61
C TYR A 25 3.41 8.59 -10.80
N ASP A 26 4.64 8.39 -11.27
CA ASP A 26 4.98 7.23 -12.09
C ASP A 26 5.00 5.93 -11.26
N GLY A 27 5.08 4.76 -11.92
CA GLY A 27 5.06 3.48 -11.20
C GLY A 27 6.28 3.24 -10.28
N HIS A 28 7.46 3.74 -10.65
CA HIS A 28 8.69 3.58 -9.87
C HIS A 28 8.74 4.58 -8.72
N GLU A 29 8.31 5.82 -8.95
CA GLU A 29 8.15 6.86 -7.93
C GLU A 29 7.14 6.43 -6.88
N ALA A 30 5.99 5.91 -7.31
CA ALA A 30 4.98 5.38 -6.42
C ALA A 30 5.54 4.27 -5.53
N PHE A 31 6.22 3.27 -6.13
CA PHE A 31 6.87 2.20 -5.38
C PHE A 31 7.85 2.75 -4.35
N ARG A 32 8.80 3.60 -4.77
CA ARG A 32 9.81 4.18 -3.88
C ARG A 32 9.18 5.01 -2.76
N HIS A 33 8.17 5.80 -3.07
CA HIS A 33 7.53 6.66 -2.09
C HIS A 33 6.75 5.82 -1.06
N THR A 34 5.95 4.85 -1.51
CA THR A 34 5.26 3.91 -0.63
C THR A 34 6.23 3.15 0.27
N THR A 35 7.36 2.65 -0.25
CA THR A 35 8.40 2.01 0.58
C THR A 35 8.96 2.96 1.64
N GLY A 36 9.23 4.22 1.26
CA GLY A 36 9.75 5.23 2.20
C GLY A 36 8.78 5.57 3.32
N LEU A 37 7.49 5.72 3.00
CA LEU A 37 6.43 5.98 3.99
C LEU A 37 6.30 4.82 4.98
N ILE A 38 6.22 3.59 4.48
CA ILE A 38 6.13 2.38 5.33
C ILE A 38 7.35 2.29 6.27
N ALA A 39 8.57 2.43 5.72
CA ALA A 39 9.78 2.37 6.53
C ALA A 39 9.81 3.47 7.60
N GLY A 40 9.38 4.70 7.26
CA GLY A 40 9.32 5.80 8.22
C GLY A 40 8.38 5.52 9.40
N VAL A 41 7.22 4.90 9.13
CA VAL A 41 6.27 4.48 10.18
C VAL A 41 6.86 3.38 11.04
N GLU A 42 7.41 2.32 10.43
CA GLU A 42 8.01 1.18 11.12
C GLU A 42 9.23 1.58 11.99
N GLU A 43 10.06 2.51 11.50
CA GLU A 43 11.21 3.03 12.24
C GLU A 43 10.78 3.90 13.44
N SER A 44 9.71 4.68 13.28
CA SER A 44 9.19 5.57 14.34
C SER A 44 8.40 4.81 15.40
N ASN A 45 7.73 3.72 15.02
CA ASN A 45 6.95 2.87 15.90
C ASN A 45 7.14 1.39 15.53
N PRO A 46 8.03 0.66 16.24
CA PRO A 46 8.27 -0.77 15.97
C PRO A 46 7.04 -1.67 16.17
N ASP A 47 6.04 -1.20 16.92
CA ASP A 47 4.78 -1.91 17.17
C ASP A 47 3.65 -1.36 16.26
N CYS A 48 3.98 -0.66 15.18
CA CYS A 48 2.99 -0.10 14.26
C CYS A 48 2.07 -1.18 13.69
N THR A 49 0.83 -0.80 13.52
CA THR A 49 -0.22 -1.61 12.91
C THR A 49 -0.39 -1.23 11.44
N TRP A 50 -1.20 -2.01 10.73
CA TRP A 50 -1.62 -1.63 9.38
C TRP A 50 -2.32 -0.27 9.35
N ASP A 51 -3.13 0.04 10.37
CA ASP A 51 -3.91 1.27 10.41
C ASP A 51 -2.98 2.50 10.48
N ASP A 52 -1.87 2.42 11.24
CA ASP A 52 -0.85 3.47 11.28
C ASP A 52 -0.21 3.71 9.90
N ILE A 53 0.08 2.63 9.16
CA ILE A 53 0.63 2.71 7.81
C ILE A 53 -0.40 3.27 6.83
N ALA A 54 -1.66 2.84 6.93
CA ALA A 54 -2.75 3.29 6.08
C ALA A 54 -3.00 4.80 6.25
N GLU A 55 -3.05 5.29 7.49
CA GLU A 55 -3.18 6.71 7.81
C GLU A 55 -2.06 7.53 7.16
N GLU A 56 -0.80 7.07 7.24
CA GLU A 56 0.33 7.75 6.63
C GLU A 56 0.24 7.76 5.09
N LEU A 57 -0.15 6.65 4.48
CA LEU A 57 -0.35 6.56 3.03
C LEU A 57 -1.48 7.50 2.56
N GLU A 58 -2.60 7.52 3.28
CA GLU A 58 -3.75 8.38 2.97
C GLU A 58 -3.42 9.87 3.12
N ALA A 59 -2.62 10.23 4.12
CA ALA A 59 -2.09 11.59 4.29
C ALA A 59 -1.26 12.05 3.08
N HIS A 60 -0.66 11.12 2.34
CA HIS A 60 0.11 11.36 1.11
C HIS A 60 -0.73 11.17 -0.18
N GLY A 61 -2.05 11.03 -0.05
CA GLY A 61 -2.99 10.96 -1.16
C GLY A 61 -3.15 9.59 -1.81
N PHE A 62 -2.53 8.56 -1.23
CA PHE A 62 -2.85 7.18 -1.59
C PHE A 62 -4.25 6.83 -1.09
N GLU A 63 -4.91 5.88 -1.74
CA GLU A 63 -6.26 5.44 -1.38
C GLU A 63 -6.23 3.93 -1.11
N VAL A 64 -6.53 3.51 0.12
CA VAL A 64 -6.64 2.08 0.46
C VAL A 64 -7.92 1.53 -0.16
N LEU A 65 -7.78 0.41 -0.88
CA LEU A 65 -8.90 -0.24 -1.56
C LEU A 65 -9.20 -1.60 -0.96
N ASP A 66 -10.49 -1.86 -0.74
CA ASP A 66 -10.99 -3.20 -0.48
C ASP A 66 -10.85 -4.06 -1.73
N TYR A 67 -10.52 -5.34 -1.53
CA TYR A 67 -10.45 -6.31 -2.61
C TYR A 67 -10.98 -7.67 -2.16
N ILE A 68 -11.39 -8.48 -3.14
CA ILE A 68 -11.83 -9.85 -2.94
C ILE A 68 -10.75 -10.77 -3.49
N LEU A 69 -10.29 -11.72 -2.67
CA LEU A 69 -9.41 -12.79 -3.13
C LEU A 69 -10.18 -13.70 -4.08
N GLY A 70 -9.71 -13.78 -5.32
CA GLY A 70 -10.23 -14.71 -6.32
C GLY A 70 -9.79 -16.16 -6.04
N PRO A 71 -10.32 -17.12 -6.82
CA PRO A 71 -9.87 -18.51 -6.74
C PRO A 71 -8.39 -18.64 -7.12
N GLU A 72 -7.68 -19.52 -6.44
CA GLU A 72 -6.33 -19.93 -6.84
C GLU A 72 -6.41 -20.61 -8.22
N ILE A 73 -5.64 -20.11 -9.19
CA ILE A 73 -5.53 -20.71 -10.53
C ILE A 73 -4.26 -21.56 -10.56
N ARG A 74 -4.40 -22.83 -10.95
CA ARG A 74 -3.29 -23.77 -11.15
C ARG A 74 -2.91 -23.87 -12.63
#